data_AF-A0AAU7SF49-F1
#
_entry.id   AF-A0AAU7SF49-F1
#
_cell.length_a   1.000
_cell.length_b   1.000
_cell.length_c   1.000
_cell.angle_alpha   90.00
_cell.angle_beta   90.00
_cell.angle_gamma   90.00
#
_symmetry.space_group_name_H-M   'P 1'
#
loop_
_entity.id
_entity.type
_entity.pdbx_description
1 polymer ?
#
loop_
_entity_poly.entity_id
_entity_poly.type
_entity_poly.pdbx_seq_one_letter_code
_entity_poly.pdbx_strand_id
1 'polypeptide(L)'
;MGRSQLEKQKTHERIVTLAAKRLREEGLEGIGVADLMKEAGLTVGGFYKHFASRDELVAEAVESAVGSWRRQQEEKGIDPTSISLDEYVDTYLSERHRDHCGEGCAYAALTADMARSSDAVRAVATEGLQRNFEAMTARMPKPETADARRKAIIASCLMTGALGLARVANDEALSNEILETVKQFVKALPQAE
;
A
#
# COMPACT_ATOMS: atom_id res chain seq x y z
N MET A 1 -12.36 33.15 5.69
CA MET A 1 -12.66 32.05 4.76
C MET A 1 -11.70 30.85 4.88
N GLY A 2 -10.43 31.02 5.27
CA GLY A 2 -9.46 29.90 5.35
C GLY A 2 -9.77 28.77 6.36
N ARG A 3 -10.40 29.06 7.51
CA ARG A 3 -10.74 28.03 8.51
C ARG A 3 -11.76 27.00 7.98
N SER A 4 -12.73 27.43 7.18
CA SER A 4 -13.76 26.54 6.61
C SER A 4 -13.19 25.59 5.54
N GLN A 5 -12.26 26.09 4.72
CA GLN A 5 -11.58 25.28 3.71
C GLN A 5 -10.65 24.24 4.36
N LEU A 6 -9.91 24.63 5.41
CA LEU A 6 -9.05 23.72 6.16
C LEU A 6 -9.86 22.58 6.82
N GLU A 7 -11.01 22.90 7.43
CA GLU A 7 -11.89 21.88 8.03
C GLU A 7 -12.52 20.96 6.98
N LYS A 8 -12.87 21.50 5.81
CA LYS A 8 -13.34 20.67 4.68
C LYS A 8 -12.24 19.71 4.21
N GLN A 9 -11.00 20.19 4.08
CA GLN A 9 -9.86 19.38 3.66
C GLN A 9 -9.55 18.26 4.66
N LYS A 10 -9.49 18.57 5.96
CA LYS A 10 -9.31 17.55 7.02
C LYS A 10 -10.42 16.50 7.01
N THR A 11 -11.66 16.92 6.76
CA THR A 11 -12.78 16.00 6.65
C THR A 11 -12.63 15.09 5.44
N HIS A 12 -12.21 15.65 4.30
CA HIS A 12 -11.93 14.90 3.08
C HIS A 12 -10.84 13.84 3.30
N GLU A 13 -9.69 14.24 3.83
CA GLU A 13 -8.56 13.36 4.13
C GLU A 13 -8.93 12.23 5.10
N ARG A 14 -9.80 12.53 6.09
CA ARG A 14 -10.31 11.52 7.01
C ARG A 14 -11.17 10.48 6.30
N ILE A 15 -12.04 10.88 5.38
CA ILE A 15 -12.84 9.94 4.58
C ILE A 15 -11.92 9.09 3.70
N VAL A 16 -10.94 9.71 3.02
CA VAL A 16 -9.96 8.98 2.18
C VAL A 16 -9.14 7.99 2.99
N THR A 17 -8.70 8.36 4.20
CA THR A 17 -7.91 7.48 5.08
C THR A 17 -8.72 6.28 5.55
N LEU A 18 -9.97 6.49 5.96
CA LEU A 18 -10.89 5.41 6.33
C LEU A 18 -11.16 4.50 5.14
N ALA A 19 -11.47 5.06 3.97
CA ALA A 19 -11.69 4.29 2.75
C ALA A 19 -10.46 3.47 2.38
N ALA A 20 -9.26 4.06 2.41
CA ALA A 20 -8.02 3.36 2.10
C ALA A 20 -7.79 2.14 3.00
N LYS A 21 -8.09 2.27 4.31
CA LYS A 21 -8.04 1.17 5.26
C LYS A 21 -9.04 0.07 4.90
N ARG A 22 -10.32 0.44 4.72
CA ARG A 22 -11.40 -0.50 4.38
C ARG A 22 -11.14 -1.24 3.06
N LEU A 23 -10.59 -0.56 2.06
CA LEU A 23 -10.21 -1.20 0.80
C LEU A 23 -9.23 -2.35 1.05
N ARG A 24 -8.19 -2.15 1.87
CA ARG A 24 -7.21 -3.20 2.17
C ARG A 24 -7.77 -4.33 3.03
N GLU A 25 -8.80 -4.07 3.82
CA GLU A 25 -9.44 -5.06 4.69
C GLU A 25 -10.51 -5.88 3.96
N GLU A 26 -11.26 -5.27 3.04
CA GLU A 26 -12.50 -5.83 2.49
C GLU A 26 -12.58 -5.84 0.97
N GLY A 27 -11.55 -5.35 0.28
CA GLY A 27 -11.52 -5.22 -1.17
C GLY A 27 -12.24 -3.98 -1.70
N LEU A 28 -12.20 -3.80 -3.03
CA LEU A 28 -12.79 -2.60 -3.66
C LEU A 28 -14.31 -2.62 -3.65
N GLU A 29 -14.94 -3.79 -3.72
CA GLU A 29 -16.40 -3.94 -3.70
C GLU A 29 -16.99 -3.85 -2.29
N GLY A 30 -16.20 -4.17 -1.25
CA GLY A 30 -16.64 -4.16 0.15
C GLY A 30 -17.02 -2.78 0.70
N ILE A 31 -16.65 -1.69 0.01
CA ILE A 31 -16.97 -0.33 0.47
C ILE A 31 -18.37 0.11 0.04
N GLY A 32 -19.27 0.19 1.02
CA GLY A 32 -20.52 0.93 0.96
C GLY A 32 -20.33 2.40 1.39
N VAL A 33 -20.75 3.35 0.54
CA VAL A 33 -20.67 4.79 0.84
C VAL A 33 -21.40 5.15 2.14
N ALA A 34 -22.56 4.53 2.39
CA ALA A 34 -23.34 4.81 3.59
C ALA A 34 -22.60 4.44 4.88
N ASP A 35 -22.00 3.24 4.92
CA ASP A 35 -21.28 2.74 6.09
C ASP A 35 -19.98 3.53 6.32
N LEU A 36 -19.22 3.82 5.26
CA LEU A 36 -18.03 4.65 5.34
C LEU A 36 -18.34 6.05 5.89
N MET A 37 -19.40 6.69 5.39
CA MET A 37 -19.79 8.02 5.85
C MET A 37 -20.26 8.01 7.31
N LYS A 38 -21.00 6.97 7.70
CA LYS A 38 -21.40 6.75 9.10
C LYS A 38 -20.19 6.59 10.02
N GLU A 39 -19.19 5.80 9.61
CA GLU A 39 -17.93 5.63 10.34
C GLU A 39 -17.16 6.96 10.43
N ALA A 40 -17.17 7.74 9.35
CA ALA A 40 -16.65 9.11 9.36
C ALA A 40 -17.52 10.09 10.17
N GLY A 41 -18.63 9.67 10.79
CA GLY A 41 -19.52 10.57 11.55
C GLY A 41 -20.18 11.64 10.68
N LEU A 42 -20.42 11.33 9.41
CA LEU A 42 -20.99 12.22 8.41
C LEU A 42 -22.27 11.61 7.81
N THR A 43 -23.11 12.46 7.24
CA THR A 43 -24.31 12.00 6.52
C THR A 43 -23.95 11.54 5.11
N VAL A 44 -24.73 10.62 4.55
CA VAL A 44 -24.58 10.19 3.14
C VAL A 44 -24.66 11.38 2.18
N GLY A 45 -25.56 12.33 2.43
CA GLY A 45 -25.64 13.57 1.63
C GLY A 45 -24.40 14.46 1.71
N GLY A 46 -23.60 14.33 2.78
CA GLY A 46 -22.31 15.00 2.91
C GLY A 46 -21.25 14.45 1.94
N PHE A 47 -21.40 13.22 1.46
CA PHE A 47 -20.44 12.56 0.56
C PHE A 47 -20.21 13.38 -0.71
N TYR A 48 -21.30 13.83 -1.32
CA TYR A 48 -21.29 14.61 -2.56
C TYR A 48 -20.70 16.02 -2.41
N LYS A 49 -20.34 16.44 -1.20
CA LYS A 49 -19.56 17.68 -0.98
C LYS A 49 -18.05 17.45 -1.13
N HIS A 50 -17.62 16.20 -1.07
CA HIS A 50 -16.23 15.75 -1.08
C HIS A 50 -15.88 15.01 -2.37
N PHE A 51 -16.76 14.12 -2.82
CA PHE A 51 -16.53 13.27 -4.00
C PHE A 51 -17.73 13.35 -4.94
N ALA A 52 -17.49 13.49 -6.23
CA ALA A 52 -18.50 13.41 -7.27
C ALA A 52 -19.05 11.99 -7.45
N SER A 53 -18.25 10.97 -7.15
CA SER A 53 -18.67 9.57 -7.28
C SER A 53 -17.92 8.63 -6.33
N ARG A 54 -18.45 7.40 -6.18
CA ARG A 54 -17.75 6.33 -5.48
C ARG A 54 -16.43 5.97 -6.15
N ASP A 55 -16.36 6.01 -7.47
CA ASP A 55 -15.15 5.65 -8.22
C ASP A 55 -14.02 6.66 -7.99
N GLU A 56 -14.36 7.94 -7.86
CA GLU A 56 -13.40 8.99 -7.46
C GLU A 56 -12.86 8.74 -6.05
N LEU A 57 -13.74 8.46 -5.08
CA LEU A 57 -13.33 8.06 -3.74
C LEU A 57 -12.38 6.85 -3.78
N VAL A 58 -12.70 5.82 -4.57
CA VAL A 58 -11.87 4.60 -4.66
C VAL A 58 -10.50 4.93 -5.26
N ALA A 59 -10.43 5.76 -6.30
CA ALA A 59 -9.15 6.18 -6.89
C ALA A 59 -8.28 6.92 -5.88
N GLU A 60 -8.84 7.91 -5.16
CA GLU A 60 -8.12 8.66 -4.12
C GLU A 60 -7.72 7.76 -2.94
N ALA A 61 -8.57 6.83 -2.53
CA ALA A 61 -8.29 5.90 -1.45
C ALA A 61 -7.19 4.91 -1.84
N VAL A 62 -7.14 4.45 -3.09
CA VAL A 62 -6.04 3.63 -3.63
C VAL A 62 -4.74 4.43 -3.68
N GLU A 63 -4.77 5.69 -4.11
CA GLU A 63 -3.60 6.57 -4.11
C GLU A 63 -3.05 6.75 -2.69
N SER A 64 -3.96 7.05 -1.75
CA SER A 64 -3.65 7.15 -0.34
C SER A 64 -3.06 5.84 0.19
N ALA A 65 -3.65 4.70 -0.14
CA ALA A 65 -3.18 3.38 0.26
C ALA A 65 -1.74 3.10 -0.18
N VAL A 66 -1.49 3.29 -1.48
CA VAL A 66 -0.20 3.03 -2.13
C VAL A 66 0.92 3.92 -1.56
N GLY A 67 0.63 5.19 -1.27
CA GLY A 67 1.60 6.14 -0.73
C GLY A 67 1.71 6.16 0.81
N SER A 68 0.85 5.44 1.53
CA SER A 68 0.70 5.57 2.99
C SER A 68 1.99 5.33 3.78
N TRP A 69 2.71 4.24 3.48
CA TRP A 69 3.97 3.92 4.16
C TRP A 69 5.03 5.00 3.92
N ARG A 70 5.18 5.45 2.67
CA ARG A 70 6.10 6.53 2.31
C ARG A 70 5.81 7.80 3.11
N ARG A 71 4.54 8.25 3.11
CA ARG A 71 4.11 9.44 3.85
C ARG A 71 4.38 9.30 5.35
N GLN A 72 4.11 8.14 5.93
CA GLN A 72 4.38 7.89 7.35
C GLN A 72 5.88 8.01 7.69
N GLN A 73 6.77 7.56 6.81
CA GLN A 73 8.21 7.70 7.02
C GLN A 73 8.66 9.16 6.87
N GLU A 74 8.14 9.87 5.87
CA GLU A 74 8.43 11.29 5.63
C GLU A 74 7.94 12.17 6.79
N GLU A 75 6.77 11.89 7.37
CA GLU A 75 6.24 12.56 8.57
C GLU A 75 7.13 12.37 9.80
N LYS A 76 7.86 11.25 9.88
CA LYS A 76 8.88 10.99 10.91
C LYS A 76 10.23 11.62 10.58
N GLY A 77 10.34 12.34 9.46
CA GLY A 77 11.59 12.93 8.97
C GLY A 77 12.58 11.91 8.39
N ILE A 78 12.11 10.72 8.02
CA ILE A 78 12.93 9.63 7.47
C ILE A 78 12.77 9.61 5.97
N ASP A 79 13.87 9.73 5.22
CA ASP A 79 13.87 9.44 3.78
C ASP A 79 13.64 7.94 3.59
N PRO A 80 12.53 7.50 2.97
CA PRO A 80 12.26 6.09 2.78
C PRO A 80 13.38 5.36 2.02
N THR A 81 14.06 6.04 1.09
CA THR A 81 15.13 5.45 0.26
C THR A 81 16.42 5.19 1.04
N SER A 82 16.60 5.88 2.18
CA SER A 82 17.75 5.67 3.07
C SER A 82 17.63 4.41 3.94
N ILE A 83 16.41 3.86 4.08
CA ILE A 83 16.17 2.61 4.80
C ILE A 83 16.83 1.47 4.01
N SER A 84 17.75 0.75 4.66
CA SER A 84 18.47 -0.35 4.04
C SER A 84 17.53 -1.44 3.52
N LEU A 85 17.98 -2.23 2.54
CA LEU A 85 17.20 -3.37 2.06
C LEU A 85 16.84 -4.32 3.20
N ASP A 86 17.80 -4.67 4.05
CA ASP A 86 17.59 -5.61 5.16
C ASP A 86 16.49 -5.13 6.13
N GLU A 87 16.58 -3.88 6.58
CA GLU A 87 15.60 -3.28 7.48
C GLU A 87 14.20 -3.18 6.83
N TYR A 88 14.17 -2.83 5.54
CA TYR A 88 12.91 -2.77 4.78
C TYR A 88 12.26 -4.15 4.67
N VAL A 89 13.03 -5.19 4.33
CA VAL A 89 12.55 -6.56 4.21
C VAL A 89 12.09 -7.11 5.56
N ASP A 90 12.82 -6.85 6.64
CA ASP A 90 12.44 -7.29 8.00
C ASP A 90 11.11 -6.69 8.45
N THR A 91 10.92 -5.40 8.18
CA THR A 91 9.67 -4.72 8.52
C THR A 91 8.53 -5.20 7.63
N TYR A 92 8.78 -5.39 6.33
CA TYR A 92 7.76 -5.75 5.36
C TYR A 92 7.29 -7.20 5.50
N LEU A 93 8.21 -8.16 5.66
CA LEU A 93 7.89 -9.59 5.82
C LEU A 93 7.83 -9.95 7.30
N SER A 94 6.88 -9.35 8.01
CA SER A 94 6.65 -9.53 9.44
C SER A 94 5.23 -9.97 9.75
N GLU A 95 5.04 -10.65 10.89
CA GLU A 95 3.72 -11.00 11.41
C GLU A 95 2.84 -9.75 11.60
N ARG A 96 3.42 -8.66 12.13
CA ARG A 96 2.73 -7.37 12.23
C ARG A 96 2.15 -6.94 10.87
N HIS A 97 2.94 -7.01 9.81
CA HIS A 97 2.44 -6.59 8.49
C HIS A 97 1.41 -7.58 7.93
N ARG A 98 1.56 -8.89 8.18
CA ARG A 98 0.58 -9.91 7.82
C ARG A 98 -0.78 -9.60 8.47
N ASP A 99 -0.79 -9.39 9.78
CA ASP A 99 -1.99 -9.34 10.62
C ASP A 99 -2.71 -7.98 10.56
N HIS A 100 -2.00 -6.91 10.15
CA HIS A 100 -2.55 -5.56 10.00
C HIS A 100 -2.71 -5.14 8.53
N CYS A 101 -3.51 -5.89 7.76
CA CYS A 101 -3.70 -5.62 6.32
C CYS A 101 -4.21 -4.19 6.04
N GLY A 102 -5.09 -3.66 6.89
CA GLY A 102 -5.63 -2.29 6.83
C GLY A 102 -4.58 -1.18 6.92
N GLU A 103 -3.36 -1.46 7.35
CA GLU A 103 -2.25 -0.50 7.45
C GLU A 103 -1.04 -0.89 6.58
N GLY A 104 -1.16 -1.99 5.84
CA GLY A 104 -0.08 -2.60 5.09
C GLY A 104 -0.02 -2.24 3.61
N CYS A 105 0.73 -3.05 2.86
CA CYS A 105 0.93 -2.92 1.43
C CYS A 105 -0.39 -3.08 0.68
N ALA A 106 -0.79 -2.03 -0.03
CA ALA A 106 -1.99 -2.03 -0.86
C ALA A 106 -1.96 -3.13 -1.93
N TYR A 107 -0.81 -3.37 -2.57
CA TYR A 107 -0.70 -4.40 -3.61
C TYR A 107 -0.92 -5.81 -3.05
N ALA A 108 -0.38 -6.11 -1.85
CA ALA A 108 -0.58 -7.42 -1.24
C ALA A 108 -2.06 -7.68 -0.86
N ALA A 109 -2.85 -6.62 -0.66
CA ALA A 109 -4.27 -6.72 -0.34
C ALA A 109 -5.19 -6.64 -1.57
N LEU A 110 -4.82 -5.87 -2.60
CA LEU A 110 -5.74 -5.38 -3.63
C LEU A 110 -5.29 -5.70 -5.07
N THR A 111 -4.28 -6.55 -5.27
CA THR A 111 -3.74 -6.82 -6.63
C THR A 111 -4.84 -7.17 -7.63
N ALA A 112 -5.73 -8.12 -7.27
CA ALA A 112 -6.78 -8.58 -8.16
C ALA A 112 -7.88 -7.53 -8.37
N ASP A 113 -8.25 -6.80 -7.32
CA ASP A 113 -9.21 -5.71 -7.37
C ASP A 113 -8.75 -4.56 -8.27
N MET A 114 -7.52 -4.07 -8.06
CA MET A 114 -6.94 -2.99 -8.87
C MET A 114 -6.86 -3.39 -10.34
N ALA A 115 -6.53 -4.64 -10.64
CA ALA A 115 -6.45 -5.14 -12.02
C ALA A 115 -7.79 -5.14 -12.76
N ARG A 116 -8.91 -5.31 -12.03
CA ARG A 116 -10.28 -5.31 -12.58
C ARG A 116 -10.99 -3.94 -12.47
N SER A 117 -10.36 -2.96 -11.85
CA SER A 117 -10.95 -1.65 -11.59
C SER A 117 -10.88 -0.72 -12.81
N SER A 118 -11.40 0.50 -12.65
CA SER A 118 -11.39 1.53 -13.68
C SER A 118 -9.96 1.94 -14.09
N ASP A 119 -9.83 2.53 -15.27
CA ASP A 119 -8.54 3.01 -15.77
C ASP A 119 -7.91 4.07 -14.85
N ALA A 120 -8.73 4.88 -14.17
CA ALA A 120 -8.25 5.84 -13.17
C ALA A 120 -7.54 5.14 -12.00
N VAL A 121 -8.13 4.08 -11.45
CA VAL A 121 -7.52 3.29 -10.36
C VAL A 121 -6.26 2.58 -10.85
N ARG A 122 -6.29 2.02 -12.07
CA ARG A 122 -5.13 1.35 -12.66
C ARG A 122 -3.97 2.32 -12.94
N ALA A 123 -4.26 3.56 -13.34
CA ALA A 123 -3.25 4.59 -13.55
C ALA A 123 -2.54 4.94 -12.22
N VAL A 124 -3.31 5.21 -11.16
CA VAL A 124 -2.78 5.47 -9.81
C VAL A 124 -1.92 4.30 -9.31
N ALA A 125 -2.40 3.07 -9.48
CA ALA A 125 -1.64 1.87 -9.11
C ALA A 125 -0.33 1.74 -9.92
N THR A 126 -0.35 2.11 -11.20
CA THR A 126 0.84 2.05 -12.08
C THR A 126 1.90 3.05 -11.65
N GLU A 127 1.53 4.30 -11.39
CA GLU A 127 2.44 5.33 -10.87
C GLU A 127 3.01 4.93 -9.50
N GLY A 128 2.17 4.33 -8.67
CA GLY A 128 2.58 3.71 -7.41
C GLY A 128 3.65 2.64 -7.55
N LEU A 129 3.47 1.69 -8.48
CA LEU A 129 4.45 0.66 -8.78
C LEU A 129 5.78 1.25 -9.24
N GLN A 130 5.75 2.25 -10.12
CA GLN A 130 6.95 2.94 -10.59
C GLN A 130 7.73 3.54 -9.42
N ARG A 131 7.07 4.31 -8.55
CA ARG A 131 7.69 4.91 -7.35
C ARG A 131 8.23 3.87 -6.36
N ASN A 132 7.54 2.74 -6.20
CA ASN A 132 7.97 1.67 -5.31
C ASN A 132 9.20 0.94 -5.88
N PHE A 133 9.21 0.66 -7.18
CA PHE A 133 10.36 0.05 -7.84
C PHE A 133 11.58 0.97 -7.85
N GLU A 134 11.40 2.28 -8.04
CA GLU A 134 12.48 3.25 -7.93
C GLU A 134 13.07 3.27 -6.51
N ALA A 135 12.23 3.35 -5.48
CA ALA A 135 12.70 3.30 -4.11
C ALA A 135 13.39 1.98 -3.77
N MET A 136 12.86 0.85 -4.25
CA MET A 136 13.50 -0.45 -4.07
C MET A 136 14.83 -0.54 -4.83
N THR A 137 14.92 0.03 -6.03
CA THR A 137 16.16 0.10 -6.82
C THR A 137 17.22 0.90 -6.10
N ALA A 138 16.84 2.02 -5.46
CA ALA A 138 17.76 2.84 -4.67
C ALA A 138 18.38 2.09 -3.47
N ARG A 139 17.76 1.00 -3.00
CA ARG A 139 18.28 0.13 -1.93
C ARG A 139 19.21 -0.96 -2.42
N MET A 140 19.33 -1.13 -3.74
CA MET A 140 20.19 -2.13 -4.35
C MET A 140 21.62 -1.57 -4.54
N PRO A 141 22.66 -2.42 -4.53
CA PRO A 141 23.99 -2.05 -4.97
C PRO A 141 23.96 -1.60 -6.44
N LYS A 142 24.74 -0.56 -6.77
CA LYS A 142 24.83 0.00 -8.13
C LYS A 142 23.43 0.33 -8.71
N PRO A 143 22.64 1.18 -8.02
CA PRO A 143 21.24 1.45 -8.33
C PRO A 143 21.02 2.03 -9.74
N GLU A 144 22.07 2.59 -10.36
CA GLU A 144 22.07 3.10 -11.73
C GLU A 144 22.00 1.99 -12.81
N THR A 145 22.21 0.73 -12.43
CA THR A 145 22.28 -0.38 -13.39
C THR A 145 20.90 -0.96 -13.69
N ALA A 146 20.73 -1.47 -14.92
CA ALA A 146 19.53 -2.21 -15.29
C ALA A 146 19.35 -3.49 -14.45
N ASP A 147 20.44 -4.07 -13.95
CA ASP A 147 20.40 -5.24 -13.08
C ASP A 147 19.81 -4.94 -11.71
N ALA A 148 20.23 -3.84 -11.08
CA ALA A 148 19.64 -3.37 -9.82
C ALA A 148 18.13 -3.17 -9.96
N ARG A 149 17.66 -2.57 -11.07
CA ARG A 149 16.22 -2.42 -11.33
C ARG A 149 15.51 -3.76 -11.50
N ARG A 150 16.09 -4.73 -12.23
CA ARG A 150 15.50 -6.07 -12.38
C ARG A 150 15.37 -6.77 -11.03
N LYS A 151 16.43 -6.77 -10.21
CA LYS A 151 16.44 -7.35 -8.86
C LYS A 151 15.43 -6.66 -7.94
N ALA A 152 15.30 -5.34 -8.01
CA ALA A 152 14.30 -4.58 -7.25
C ALA A 152 12.86 -4.96 -7.61
N ILE A 153 12.56 -5.15 -8.89
CA ILE A 153 11.24 -5.61 -9.34
C ILE A 153 10.98 -7.04 -8.83
N ILE A 154 11.94 -7.95 -8.99
CA ILE A 154 11.83 -9.33 -8.50
C ILE A 154 11.58 -9.35 -7.00
N ALA A 155 12.40 -8.64 -6.20
CA ALA A 155 12.23 -8.53 -4.77
C ALA A 155 10.84 -8.00 -4.39
N SER A 156 10.39 -6.92 -5.03
CA SER A 156 9.08 -6.31 -4.75
C SER A 156 7.92 -7.26 -5.04
N CYS A 157 7.99 -8.00 -6.17
CA CYS A 157 7.00 -9.02 -6.53
C CYS A 157 6.98 -10.19 -5.54
N LEU A 158 8.17 -10.72 -5.18
CA LEU A 158 8.31 -11.80 -4.21
C LEU A 158 7.76 -11.40 -2.85
N MET A 159 8.13 -10.23 -2.34
CA MET A 159 7.66 -9.74 -1.04
C MET A 159 6.14 -9.55 -1.01
N THR A 160 5.59 -8.90 -2.04
CA THR A 160 4.13 -8.67 -2.15
C THR A 160 3.37 -9.99 -2.21
N GLY A 161 3.85 -10.95 -3.02
CA GLY A 161 3.27 -12.28 -3.13
C GLY A 161 3.37 -13.09 -1.84
N ALA A 162 4.53 -13.09 -1.20
CA ALA A 162 4.75 -13.79 0.07
C ALA A 162 3.81 -13.28 1.16
N LEU A 163 3.68 -11.97 1.31
CA LEU A 163 2.78 -11.37 2.28
C LEU A 163 1.32 -11.70 2.00
N GLY A 164 0.89 -11.66 0.74
CA GLY A 164 -0.45 -12.05 0.33
C GLY A 164 -0.74 -13.53 0.63
N LEU A 165 0.17 -14.43 0.27
CA LEU A 165 0.05 -15.87 0.51
C LEU A 165 0.09 -16.21 2.01
N ALA A 166 0.93 -15.52 2.79
CA ALA A 166 0.98 -15.68 4.25
C ALA A 166 -0.33 -15.27 4.93
N ARG A 167 -1.08 -14.32 4.36
CA ARG A 167 -2.44 -13.96 4.82
C ARG A 167 -3.51 -14.97 4.41
N VAL A 168 -3.30 -15.68 3.30
CA VAL A 168 -4.20 -16.75 2.85
C VAL A 168 -4.03 -18.01 3.70
N ALA A 169 -2.79 -18.31 4.10
CA ALA A 169 -2.47 -19.46 4.94
C ALA A 169 -3.20 -19.35 6.29
N ASN A 170 -4.06 -20.33 6.58
CA ASN A 170 -4.75 -20.48 7.86
C ASN A 170 -3.98 -21.37 8.86
N ASP A 171 -2.78 -21.80 8.48
CA ASP A 171 -1.79 -22.45 9.34
C ASP A 171 -0.67 -21.44 9.63
N GLU A 172 -0.49 -21.12 10.91
CA GLU A 172 0.51 -20.16 11.37
C GLU A 172 1.95 -20.61 11.04
N ALA A 173 2.22 -21.91 11.11
CA ALA A 173 3.55 -22.45 10.79
C ALA A 173 3.88 -22.23 9.31
N LEU A 174 2.95 -22.59 8.42
CA LEU A 174 3.10 -22.36 6.98
C LEU A 174 3.18 -20.86 6.65
N SER A 175 2.34 -20.04 7.29
CA SER A 175 2.36 -18.58 7.12
C SER A 175 3.73 -17.99 7.45
N ASN A 176 4.31 -18.39 8.58
CA ASN A 176 5.62 -17.93 9.02
C ASN A 176 6.75 -18.49 8.13
N GLU A 177 6.64 -19.74 7.68
CA GLU A 177 7.59 -20.35 6.74
C GLU A 177 7.66 -19.56 5.43
N ILE A 178 6.51 -19.14 4.87
CA ILE A 178 6.45 -18.32 3.65
C ILE A 178 7.19 -17.00 3.85
N LEU A 179 6.91 -16.29 4.96
CA LEU A 179 7.52 -14.98 5.24
C LEU A 179 9.04 -15.09 5.42
N GLU A 180 9.50 -16.04 6.23
CA GLU A 180 10.93 -16.21 6.52
C GLU A 180 11.72 -16.68 5.30
N THR A 181 11.18 -17.61 4.51
CA THR A 181 11.83 -18.12 3.29
C THR A 181 12.08 -16.99 2.30
N VAL A 182 11.06 -16.18 2.03
CA VAL A 182 11.17 -15.09 1.07
C VAL A 182 12.03 -13.95 1.62
N LYS A 183 11.97 -13.68 2.93
CA LYS A 183 12.85 -12.71 3.60
C LYS A 183 14.32 -13.06 3.40
N GLN A 184 14.71 -14.30 3.67
CA GLN A 184 16.09 -14.75 3.48
C GLN A 184 16.53 -14.65 2.02
N PHE A 185 15.68 -15.08 1.08
CA PHE A 185 15.99 -15.02 -0.35
C PHE A 185 16.19 -13.58 -0.84
N VAL A 186 15.28 -12.66 -0.47
CA VAL A 186 15.33 -11.26 -0.93
C VAL A 186 16.55 -10.54 -0.38
N LYS A 187 16.95 -10.81 0.88
CA LYS A 187 18.18 -10.24 1.46
C LYS A 187 19.45 -10.71 0.75
N ALA A 188 19.47 -11.94 0.24
CA ALA A 188 20.60 -12.47 -0.52
C ALA A 188 20.62 -12.02 -2.00
N LEU A 189 19.47 -11.60 -2.55
CA LEU A 189 19.30 -11.25 -3.96
C LEU A 189 20.32 -10.23 -4.51
N PRO A 190 20.74 -9.18 -3.78
CA PRO A 190 21.76 -8.25 -4.26
C PRO A 190 23.11 -8.89 -4.57
N GLN A 191 23.42 -10.00 -3.91
CA GLN A 191 24.70 -10.71 -3.98
C GLN A 191 24.69 -11.82 -5.04
N ALA A 192 23.53 -12.15 -5.61
CA ALA A 192 23.41 -13.14 -6.67
C ALA A 192 24.05 -12.62 -7.98
N GLU A 193 24.93 -13.43 -8.57
CA GLU A 193 25.58 -13.17 -9.86
C GLU A 193 24.62 -13.29 -11.05
#